data_AF-F3FVX2-F1
#
_entry.id   AF-F3FVX2-F1
#
_cell.length_a   1.000
_cell.length_b   1.000
_cell.length_c   1.000
_cell.angle_alpha   90.00
_cell.angle_beta   90.00
_cell.angle_gamma   90.00
#
_symmetry.space_group_name_H-M   'P 1'
#
loop_
_entity.id
_entity.type
_entity.pdbx_description
1 polymer ?
#
loop_
_entity_poly.entity_id
_entity_poly.type
_entity_poly.pdbx_seq_one_letter_code
_entity_poly.pdbx_strand_id
1 'polypeptide(L)'
;VLFQVPANRIPAHCTQLTPDMLPLVELSGAQIELITSAVPGGAANIQDIYPLAPLQDGILFHYLLNRERDAYLMRSMIEFDSRARLDAFLEGLQTVIDRHDILRSSVHW
;
A
#
# COMPACT_ATOMS: atom_id res chain seq x y z
N VAL A 1 24.64 -11.80 5.21
CA VAL A 1 23.96 -12.51 4.11
C VAL A 1 23.08 -11.49 3.41
N LEU A 2 23.23 -11.29 2.09
CA LEU A 2 22.32 -10.43 1.35
C LEU A 2 20.97 -11.15 1.28
N PHE A 3 19.93 -10.55 1.85
CA PHE A 3 18.56 -11.03 1.69
C PHE A 3 18.16 -10.80 0.23
N GLN A 4 17.84 -11.88 -0.49
CA GLN A 4 17.34 -11.80 -1.85
C GLN A 4 15.81 -11.84 -1.79
N VAL A 5 15.17 -10.76 -2.24
CA VAL A 5 13.71 -10.66 -2.27
C VAL A 5 13.16 -11.64 -3.31
N PRO A 6 12.27 -12.57 -2.94
CA PRO A 6 11.54 -13.41 -3.89
C PRO A 6 10.78 -12.57 -4.93
N ALA A 7 10.67 -13.09 -6.15
CA ALA A 7 9.82 -12.46 -7.15
C ALA A 7 8.34 -12.55 -6.75
N ASN A 8 7.58 -11.49 -6.99
CA ASN A 8 6.13 -11.49 -6.89
C ASN A 8 5.53 -12.50 -7.89
N ARG A 9 4.59 -13.32 -7.41
CA ARG A 9 3.97 -14.42 -8.17
C ARG A 9 2.52 -14.15 -8.56
N ILE A 10 1.97 -12.97 -8.22
CA ILE A 10 0.62 -12.57 -8.59
C ILE A 10 0.59 -12.19 -10.08
N PRO A 11 -0.21 -12.88 -10.92
CA PRO A 11 -0.35 -12.50 -12.32
C PRO A 11 -1.04 -11.15 -12.48
N ALA A 12 -0.77 -10.45 -13.59
CA ALA A 12 -1.53 -9.26 -13.94
C ALA A 12 -3.03 -9.59 -14.06
N HIS A 13 -3.87 -8.72 -13.51
CA HIS A 13 -5.34 -8.86 -13.48
C HIS A 13 -5.84 -10.13 -12.76
N CYS A 14 -5.07 -10.67 -11.82
CA CYS A 14 -5.49 -11.82 -11.02
C CYS A 14 -6.77 -11.51 -10.25
N THR A 15 -7.83 -12.29 -10.48
CA THR A 15 -9.13 -12.10 -9.81
C THR A 15 -9.29 -12.96 -8.56
N GLN A 16 -8.32 -13.84 -8.27
CA GLN A 16 -8.35 -14.73 -7.10
C GLN A 16 -6.93 -15.02 -6.62
N LEU A 17 -6.58 -14.52 -5.44
CA LEU A 17 -5.29 -14.77 -4.80
C LEU A 17 -5.27 -16.11 -4.08
N THR A 18 -4.13 -16.80 -4.13
CA THR A 18 -3.88 -18.03 -3.36
C THR A 18 -2.59 -17.89 -2.54
N PRO A 19 -2.42 -18.66 -1.44
CA PRO A 19 -1.24 -18.55 -0.59
C PRO A 19 0.10 -18.71 -1.33
N ASP A 20 0.18 -19.61 -2.31
CA ASP A 20 1.41 -19.87 -3.07
C ASP A 20 1.89 -18.67 -3.91
N MET A 21 1.00 -17.69 -4.15
CA MET A 21 1.31 -16.43 -4.83
C MET A 21 2.00 -15.39 -3.94
N LEU A 22 2.02 -15.60 -2.61
CA LEU A 22 2.47 -14.62 -1.62
C LEU A 22 3.76 -15.09 -0.93
N PRO A 23 4.93 -15.07 -1.60
CA PRO A 23 6.16 -15.64 -1.07
C PRO A 23 6.76 -14.86 0.11
N LEU A 24 6.23 -13.68 0.41
CA LEU A 24 6.74 -12.78 1.46
C LEU A 24 5.94 -12.90 2.78
N VAL A 25 4.76 -13.53 2.76
CA VAL A 25 3.88 -13.62 3.92
C VAL A 25 3.09 -14.94 3.91
N GLU A 26 2.97 -15.58 5.07
CA GLU A 26 2.13 -16.77 5.22
C GLU A 26 0.71 -16.33 5.59
N LEU A 27 -0.23 -16.50 4.66
CA LEU A 27 -1.66 -16.23 4.87
C LEU A 27 -2.51 -17.43 4.48
N SER A 28 -3.51 -17.74 5.28
CA SER A 28 -4.55 -18.71 4.94
C SER A 28 -5.49 -18.14 3.87
N GLY A 29 -6.19 -19.01 3.13
CA GLY A 29 -7.21 -18.58 2.16
C GLY A 29 -8.27 -17.65 2.77
N ALA A 30 -8.70 -17.92 4.01
CA ALA A 30 -9.66 -17.08 4.72
C ALA A 30 -9.10 -15.68 5.04
N GLN A 31 -7.81 -15.57 5.41
CA GLN A 31 -7.18 -14.25 5.62
C GLN A 31 -7.04 -13.47 4.31
N ILE A 32 -6.71 -14.15 3.22
CA ILE A 32 -6.66 -13.55 1.88
C ILE A 32 -8.05 -13.03 1.48
N GLU A 33 -9.11 -13.81 1.70
CA GLU A 33 -10.49 -13.38 1.45
C GLU A 33 -10.85 -12.12 2.24
N LEU A 34 -10.52 -12.07 3.53
CA LEU A 34 -10.73 -10.88 4.36
C LEU A 34 -10.03 -9.65 3.77
N ILE A 35 -8.75 -9.76 3.40
CA ILE A 35 -7.98 -8.65 2.80
C ILE A 35 -8.63 -8.22 1.48
N THR A 36 -8.89 -9.16 0.56
CA THR A 36 -9.48 -8.85 -0.75
C THR A 36 -10.85 -8.20 -0.63
N SER A 37 -11.65 -8.57 0.37
CA SER A 37 -12.97 -7.97 0.62
C SER A 37 -12.90 -6.51 1.11
N ALA A 38 -11.79 -6.13 1.76
CA ALA A 38 -11.56 -4.77 2.24
C ALA A 38 -10.95 -3.84 1.16
N VAL A 39 -10.44 -4.40 0.05
CA VAL A 39 -9.85 -3.64 -1.05
C VAL A 39 -10.90 -3.35 -2.13
N PRO A 40 -11.16 -2.07 -2.46
CA PRO A 40 -12.02 -1.73 -3.60
C PRO A 40 -11.51 -2.38 -4.89
N GLY A 41 -12.37 -3.09 -5.62
CA GLY A 41 -11.97 -3.86 -6.81
C GLY A 41 -11.42 -5.27 -6.51
N GLY A 42 -11.32 -5.65 -5.23
CA GLY A 42 -10.95 -7.01 -4.82
C GLY A 42 -9.51 -7.38 -5.18
N ALA A 43 -9.28 -8.68 -5.38
CA ALA A 43 -7.99 -9.24 -5.77
C ALA A 43 -7.39 -8.58 -7.03
N ALA A 44 -8.22 -8.16 -7.98
CA ALA A 44 -7.77 -7.53 -9.22
C ALA A 44 -7.08 -6.17 -9.01
N ASN A 45 -7.31 -5.55 -7.85
CA ASN A 45 -6.69 -4.29 -7.45
C ASN A 45 -5.52 -4.47 -6.46
N ILE A 46 -5.09 -5.72 -6.20
CA ILE A 46 -3.95 -6.03 -5.33
C ILE A 46 -2.76 -6.41 -6.20
N GLN A 47 -1.69 -5.65 -6.08
CA GLN A 47 -0.43 -5.94 -6.78
C GLN A 47 0.45 -6.93 -6.01
N ASP A 48 0.53 -6.81 -4.67
CA ASP A 48 1.34 -7.67 -3.80
C ASP A 48 0.81 -7.60 -2.35
N ILE A 49 1.19 -8.58 -1.52
CA ILE A 49 0.94 -8.58 -0.07
C ILE A 49 2.22 -9.03 0.64
N TYR A 50 2.70 -8.22 1.57
CA TYR A 50 3.94 -8.44 2.30
C TYR A 50 3.84 -7.91 3.73
N PRO A 51 4.64 -8.44 4.67
CA PRO A 51 4.62 -7.99 6.06
C PRO A 51 5.15 -6.57 6.18
N LEU A 52 4.72 -5.88 7.23
CA LEU A 52 5.31 -4.60 7.62
C LEU A 52 6.79 -4.80 7.98
N ALA A 53 7.61 -3.80 7.63
CA ALA A 53 8.95 -3.69 8.17
C ALA A 53 8.89 -3.24 9.63
N PRO A 54 9.92 -3.51 10.46
CA PRO A 54 9.89 -3.21 11.89
C PRO A 54 9.53 -1.76 12.26
N LEU A 55 9.95 -0.79 11.43
CA LEU A 55 9.58 0.61 11.63
C LEU A 55 8.09 0.85 11.38
N GLN A 56 7.51 0.21 10.36
CA GLN A 56 6.10 0.33 10.03
C GLN A 56 5.23 -0.31 11.13
N ASP A 57 5.65 -1.42 11.73
CA ASP A 57 4.98 -2.00 12.90
C ASP A 57 4.97 -1.03 14.08
N GLY A 58 6.10 -0.38 14.36
CA GLY A 58 6.19 0.63 15.42
C GLY A 58 5.27 1.84 15.18
N ILE A 59 5.16 2.29 13.93
CA ILE A 59 4.23 3.37 13.53
C ILE A 59 2.78 2.93 13.76
N LEU A 60 2.40 1.74 13.29
CA LEU A 60 1.04 1.20 13.46
C LEU A 60 0.69 1.06 14.94
N PHE A 61 1.61 0.53 15.75
CA PHE A 61 1.42 0.40 17.19
C PHE A 61 1.11 1.74 17.88
N HIS A 62 1.88 2.79 17.59
CA HIS A 62 1.64 4.12 18.14
C HIS A 62 0.32 4.73 17.67
N TYR A 63 -0.05 4.52 16.40
CA TYR A 63 -1.35 4.94 15.88
C TYR A 63 -2.51 4.28 16.66
N LEU A 64 -2.41 2.98 16.92
CA LEU A 64 -3.44 2.23 17.66
C LEU A 64 -3.55 2.67 19.13
N LEU A 65 -2.46 3.11 19.76
CA LEU A 65 -2.48 3.61 21.14
C LEU A 65 -3.07 5.03 21.28
N ASN A 66 -2.85 5.91 20.32
CA ASN A 66 -3.19 7.34 20.43
C ASN A 66 -3.82 7.90 19.15
N ARG A 67 -5.11 7.61 18.93
CA ARG A 67 -5.83 7.97 17.70
C ARG A 67 -6.12 9.47 17.54
N GLU A 68 -6.05 10.27 18.61
CA GLU A 68 -6.38 11.70 18.57
C GLU A 68 -5.25 12.59 18.02
N ARG A 69 -3.99 12.14 18.12
CA ARG A 69 -2.80 12.87 17.65
C ARG A 69 -1.82 11.88 17.03
N ASP A 70 -2.03 11.58 15.75
CA ASP A 70 -1.08 10.77 15.00
C ASP A 70 0.24 11.53 14.83
N ALA A 71 1.27 11.11 15.57
CA ALA A 71 2.60 11.69 15.55
C ALA A 71 3.31 11.51 14.20
N TYR A 72 2.82 10.61 13.35
CA TYR A 72 3.39 10.30 12.05
C TYR A 72 2.65 10.98 10.89
N LEU A 73 1.58 11.72 11.17
CA LEU A 73 0.86 12.48 10.14
C LEU A 73 1.65 13.72 9.71
N MET A 74 2.26 13.66 8.53
CA MET A 74 2.89 14.81 7.89
C MET A 74 1.87 15.54 6.99
N ARG A 75 1.82 16.87 7.11
CA ARG A 75 0.97 17.72 6.28
C ARG A 75 1.84 18.67 5.49
N SER A 76 1.53 18.84 4.20
CA SER A 76 2.18 19.82 3.33
C SER A 76 1.10 20.62 2.63
N MET A 77 1.34 21.92 2.47
CA MET A 77 0.48 22.82 1.71
C MET A 77 1.31 23.41 0.58
N ILE A 78 0.78 23.34 -0.64
CA ILE A 78 1.41 23.89 -1.84
C ILE A 78 0.40 24.84 -2.45
N GLU A 79 0.83 26.07 -2.72
CA GLU A 79 0.02 27.11 -3.34
C GLU A 79 0.40 27.26 -4.82
N PHE A 80 -0.60 27.53 -5.66
CA PHE A 80 -0.43 27.77 -7.09
C PHE A 80 -1.05 29.11 -7.47
N ASP A 81 -0.32 29.90 -8.24
CA ASP A 81 -0.75 31.21 -8.73
C ASP A 81 -1.79 31.14 -9.87
N SER A 82 -2.07 29.93 -10.38
CA SER A 82 -3.00 29.70 -11.47
C SER A 82 -3.51 28.26 -11.49
N ARG A 83 -4.72 28.09 -12.03
CA ARG A 83 -5.34 26.78 -12.20
C ARG A 83 -4.53 25.86 -13.13
N ALA A 84 -3.96 26.41 -14.20
CA ALA A 84 -3.17 25.63 -15.15
C ALA A 84 -1.93 24.97 -14.51
N ARG A 85 -1.27 25.65 -13.56
CA ARG A 85 -0.12 25.06 -12.84
C ARG A 85 -0.56 24.00 -11.84
N LEU A 86 -1.70 24.19 -11.18
CA LEU A 86 -2.29 23.15 -10.33
C LEU A 86 -2.59 21.89 -11.16
N ASP A 87 -3.23 22.02 -12.32
CA ASP A 87 -3.57 20.87 -13.16
C ASP A 87 -2.29 20.14 -13.63
N ALA A 88 -1.27 20.86 -14.11
CA ALA A 88 0.01 20.27 -14.49
C ALA A 88 0.73 19.60 -13.31
N PHE A 89 0.62 20.15 -12.11
CA PHE A 89 1.16 19.52 -10.90
C PHE A 89 0.42 18.22 -10.56
N LEU A 90 -0.91 18.20 -10.67
CA LEU A 90 -1.71 16.99 -10.42
C LEU A 90 -1.38 15.87 -11.40
N GLU A 91 -1.17 16.18 -12.69
CA GLU A 91 -0.71 15.22 -13.69
C GLU A 91 0.68 14.65 -13.35
N GLY A 92 1.60 15.52 -12.94
CA GLY A 92 2.92 15.12 -12.47
C GLY A 92 2.85 14.25 -11.21
N LEU A 93 2.03 14.63 -10.24
CA LEU A 93 1.83 13.88 -9.01
C LEU A 93 1.24 12.49 -9.28
N GLN A 94 0.27 12.38 -10.20
CA GLN A 94 -0.28 11.08 -10.61
C GLN A 94 0.81 10.17 -11.18
N THR A 95 1.71 10.72 -12.02
CA THR A 95 2.85 9.95 -12.55
C THR A 95 3.77 9.43 -11.44
N VAL A 96 3.97 10.21 -10.37
CA VAL A 96 4.73 9.78 -9.19
C VAL A 96 4.00 8.68 -8.42
N ILE A 97 2.68 8.82 -8.21
CA ILE A 97 1.85 7.81 -7.55
C ILE A 97 1.89 6.48 -8.32
N ASP A 98 1.71 6.52 -9.64
CA ASP A 98 1.71 5.33 -10.50
C ASP A 98 3.07 4.61 -10.46
N ARG A 99 4.16 5.38 -10.41
CA ARG A 99 5.53 4.85 -10.35
C ARG A 99 5.89 4.23 -9.00
N HIS A 100 5.30 4.71 -7.90
CA HIS A 100 5.73 4.38 -6.54
C HIS A 100 4.66 3.63 -5.75
N ASP A 101 4.81 2.30 -5.66
CA ASP A 101 3.87 1.37 -5.01
C ASP A 101 3.47 1.77 -3.59
N ILE A 102 4.40 2.37 -2.83
CA ILE A 102 4.15 2.83 -1.46
C ILE A 102 3.08 3.93 -1.36
N LEU A 103 2.92 4.75 -2.41
CA LEU A 103 1.90 5.80 -2.46
C LEU A 103 0.50 5.26 -2.78
N ARG A 104 0.41 3.96 -3.11
CA ARG A 104 -0.82 3.21 -3.42
C ARG A 104 -0.96 1.93 -2.60
N SER A 105 -0.28 1.87 -1.45
CA SER A 105 -0.36 0.76 -0.50
C SER A 105 -1.35 1.06 0.63
N SER A 106 -2.04 0.03 1.11
CA SER A 106 -2.88 0.07 2.32
C SER A 106 -2.33 -0.87 3.39
N VAL A 107 -2.65 -0.59 4.65
CA VAL A 107 -2.27 -1.43 5.80
C VAL A 107 -3.51 -2.13 6.34
N HIS A 108 -3.41 -3.44 6.54
CA HIS A 108 -4.45 -4.31 7.08
C HIS A 108 -3.87 -5.07 8.29
N TRP A 109 -4.64 -5.21 9.37
CA TRP A 109 -4.23 -5.87 10.62
C TRP A 109 -5.39 -6.65 11.25
#